data_AF-A0A2G9LV21-F1
#
_entry.id   AF-A0A2G9LV21-F1
#
_cell.length_a   1.000
_cell.length_b   1.000
_cell.length_c   1.000
_cell.angle_alpha   90.00
_cell.angle_beta   90.00
_cell.angle_gamma   90.00
#
_symmetry.space_group_name_H-M   'P 1'
#
loop_
_entity.id
_entity.type
_entity.pdbx_description
1 polymer ?
#
loop_
_entity_poly.entity_id
_entity_poly.type
_entity_poly.pdbx_seq_one_letter_code
_entity_poly.pdbx_strand_id
1 'polypeptide(L)'
;MFISKKGIAMRTYVHDISVIGRNTQGMRLMRLGSGDCVASAACIINEDSEKVLEGSPASMPVVSKVTSPAVDAEDIAAEIEEAEPDSIDDNER
;
A
#
# COMPACT_ATOMS: atom_id res chain seq x y z
N MET A 1 6.46 0.33 -10.35
CA MET A 1 5.81 1.65 -10.46
C MET A 1 4.77 1.78 -9.38
N PHE A 2 4.69 2.94 -8.75
CA PHE A 2 3.62 3.33 -7.82
C PHE A 2 3.02 4.66 -8.29
N ILE A 3 1.69 4.83 -8.20
CA ILE A 3 0.99 6.05 -8.63
C ILE A 3 0.07 6.50 -7.49
N SER A 4 0.15 7.77 -7.11
CA SER A 4 -0.75 8.38 -6.12
C SER A 4 -2.06 8.85 -6.74
N LYS A 5 -3.11 9.06 -5.92
CA LYS A 5 -4.40 9.58 -6.40
C LYS A 5 -4.27 10.98 -7.03
N LYS A 6 -3.30 11.77 -6.58
CA LYS A 6 -2.97 13.09 -7.16
C LYS A 6 -2.12 13.01 -8.44
N GLY A 7 -1.86 11.80 -8.96
CA GLY A 7 -1.16 11.60 -10.23
C GLY A 7 0.37 11.58 -10.12
N ILE A 8 0.93 11.51 -8.91
CA ILE A 8 2.38 11.43 -8.72
C ILE A 8 2.81 9.98 -9.01
N ALA A 9 3.65 9.79 -10.03
CA ALA A 9 4.19 8.48 -10.39
C ALA A 9 5.65 8.33 -9.92
N MET A 10 5.97 7.19 -9.30
CA MET A 10 7.29 6.85 -8.80
C MET A 10 7.75 5.50 -9.35
N ARG A 11 8.97 5.48 -9.90
CA ARG A 11 9.66 4.27 -10.30
C ARG A 11 10.61 3.86 -9.18
N THR A 12 10.62 2.57 -8.88
CA THR A 12 11.50 1.97 -7.86
C THR A 12 12.01 0.67 -8.44
N TYR A 13 13.32 0.46 -8.40
CA TYR A 13 13.89 -0.82 -8.78
C TYR A 13 13.66 -1.83 -7.66
N VAL A 14 13.41 -3.09 -8.03
CA VAL A 14 13.11 -4.15 -7.05
C VAL A 14 14.30 -4.39 -6.11
N HIS A 15 15.53 -4.23 -6.60
CA HIS A 15 16.75 -4.40 -5.78
C HIS A 15 16.95 -3.31 -4.72
N ASP A 16 16.27 -2.16 -4.84
CA ASP A 16 16.32 -1.09 -3.83
C ASP A 16 15.34 -1.35 -2.66
N ILE A 17 14.44 -2.33 -2.80
CA ILE A 17 13.47 -2.67 -1.77
C ILE A 17 14.09 -3.67 -0.81
N SER A 18 14.15 -3.30 0.46
CA SER A 18 14.71 -4.18 1.49
C SER A 18 13.92 -5.47 1.65
N VAL A 19 14.66 -6.57 1.79
CA VAL A 19 14.11 -7.89 2.11
C VAL A 19 13.75 -7.93 3.59
N ILE A 20 12.47 -8.17 3.88
CA ILE A 20 11.92 -8.22 5.25
C ILE A 20 11.08 -9.49 5.45
N GLY A 21 10.88 -9.87 6.72
CA GLY A 21 10.07 -11.03 7.08
C GLY A 21 8.58 -10.87 6.76
N ARG A 22 7.85 -11.99 6.76
CA ARG A 22 6.42 -12.05 6.39
C ARG A 22 5.49 -11.32 7.36
N ASN A 23 5.80 -11.32 8.66
CA ASN A 23 5.00 -10.66 9.68
C ASN A 23 5.64 -9.32 10.08
N THR A 24 5.64 -8.37 9.13
CA THR A 24 6.23 -7.04 9.32
C THR A 24 5.31 -5.98 8.73
N GLN A 25 5.44 -4.73 9.19
CA GLN A 25 4.66 -3.60 8.68
C GLN A 25 5.11 -3.16 7.27
N GLY A 26 6.34 -3.49 6.86
CA GLY A 26 6.92 -2.99 5.62
C GLY A 26 7.93 -1.86 5.83
N MET A 27 8.34 -1.28 4.70
CA MET A 27 9.15 -0.07 4.64
C MET A 27 8.43 1.00 3.83
N ARG A 28 8.72 2.27 4.13
CA ARG A 28 8.11 3.39 3.44
C ARG A 28 8.83 3.66 2.10
N LEU A 29 8.17 3.35 0.99
CA LEU A 29 8.68 3.63 -0.36
C LEU A 29 8.39 5.05 -0.84
N MET A 30 7.21 5.59 -0.51
CA MET A 30 6.75 6.92 -0.96
C MET A 30 6.37 7.79 0.23
N ARG A 31 6.76 9.06 0.20
CA ARG A 31 6.19 10.09 1.08
C ARG A 31 4.96 10.68 0.39
N LEU A 32 3.82 10.56 1.05
CA LEU A 32 2.55 11.10 0.58
C LEU A 32 2.24 12.37 1.38
N GLY A 33 1.72 13.39 0.69
CA GLY A 33 1.20 14.60 1.33
C GLY A 33 -0.15 14.35 2.02
N SER A 34 -0.65 15.35 2.74
CA SER A 34 -1.98 15.27 3.37
C SER A 34 -3.08 14.99 2.35
N GLY A 35 -3.98 14.07 2.72
CA GLY A 35 -5.09 13.62 1.88
C GLY A 35 -4.68 12.89 0.59
N ASP A 36 -3.41 12.52 0.42
CA ASP A 36 -2.97 11.68 -0.71
C ASP A 36 -2.79 10.22 -0.28
N CYS A 37 -3.01 9.31 -1.22
CA CYS A 37 -2.82 7.88 -1.02
C CYS A 37 -2.36 7.21 -2.31
N VAL A 38 -1.75 6.03 -2.17
CA VAL A 38 -1.38 5.22 -3.35
C VAL A 38 -2.66 4.73 -4.02
N ALA A 39 -2.80 5.03 -5.30
CA ALA A 39 -3.92 4.61 -6.13
C ALA A 39 -3.65 3.29 -6.84
N SER A 40 -2.42 3.08 -7.33
CA SER A 40 -2.05 1.86 -8.03
C SER A 40 -0.56 1.53 -7.92
N ALA A 41 -0.26 0.25 -8.16
CA ALA A 41 1.10 -0.27 -8.29
C ALA A 41 1.17 -1.20 -9.51
N ALA A 42 2.30 -1.19 -10.21
CA ALA A 42 2.54 -2.06 -11.36
C ALA A 42 4.00 -2.55 -11.37
N CYS A 43 4.18 -3.84 -11.62
CA CYS A 43 5.50 -4.41 -11.89
C CYS A 43 5.83 -4.23 -13.37
N ILE A 44 7.02 -3.73 -13.65
CA ILE A 44 7.55 -3.64 -15.01
C ILE A 44 8.64 -4.69 -15.14
N ILE A 45 8.48 -5.59 -16.09
CA ILE A 45 9.47 -6.61 -16.43
C ILE A 45 10.34 -6.00 -17.55
N ASN A 46 11.65 -5.96 -17.34
CA ASN A 46 12.59 -5.57 -18.39
C ASN A 46 13.08 -6.85 -19.08
N GLU A 47 12.88 -6.95 -20.39
CA GLU A 47 13.26 -8.11 -21.19
C GLU A 47 14.79 -8.31 -21.25
N ASP A 48 15.58 -7.28 -20.92
CA ASP A 48 17.05 -7.36 -20.84
C ASP A 48 17.58 -7.88 -19.49
N SER A 49 16.70 -8.18 -18.52
CA SER A 49 17.10 -8.72 -17.21
C SER A 49 17.03 -10.24 -17.18
N GLU A 50 17.77 -10.90 -18.08
CA GLU A 50 17.87 -12.36 -18.07
C GLU A 50 18.74 -12.90 -16.93
N LYS A 51 18.20 -13.95 -16.30
CA LYS A 51 18.75 -14.85 -15.27
C LYS A 51 18.58 -14.37 -13.82
N VAL A 52 17.58 -14.95 -13.15
CA VAL A 52 17.73 -15.74 -11.91
C VAL A 52 16.37 -16.39 -11.54
N LEU A 53 16.39 -17.72 -11.41
CA LEU A 53 15.41 -18.71 -10.91
C LEU A 53 14.34 -19.27 -11.86
N GLU A 54 14.66 -20.42 -12.46
CA GLU A 54 13.69 -21.47 -12.78
C GLU A 54 13.07 -22.03 -11.50
N GLY A 55 11.76 -21.86 -11.36
CA GLY A 55 10.92 -22.50 -10.35
C GLY A 55 9.48 -22.59 -10.89
N SER A 56 9.12 -23.78 -11.36
CA SER A 56 7.89 -24.13 -12.10
C SER A 56 6.56 -23.73 -11.40
N PRO A 57 5.44 -23.55 -12.14
CA PRO A 57 4.33 -22.68 -11.78
C PRO A 57 3.09 -23.39 -11.19
N ALA A 58 2.18 -22.57 -10.67
CA ALA A 58 0.73 -22.76 -10.60
C ALA A 58 0.18 -23.89 -9.70
N SER A 59 -0.27 -23.50 -8.51
CA SER A 59 -1.56 -23.95 -7.97
C SER A 59 -2.18 -22.83 -7.15
N MET A 60 -3.02 -22.02 -7.79
CA MET A 60 -4.07 -21.30 -7.06
C MET A 60 -5.35 -22.11 -7.26
N PRO A 61 -6.03 -22.56 -6.18
CA PRO A 61 -7.33 -23.19 -6.33
C PRO A 61 -8.35 -22.15 -6.80
N VAL A 62 -9.14 -22.56 -7.79
CA VAL A 62 -10.24 -21.81 -8.40
C VAL A 62 -11.25 -21.42 -7.31
N VAL A 63 -11.52 -20.12 -7.16
CA VAL A 63 -12.57 -19.61 -6.25
C VAL A 63 -13.92 -20.19 -6.66
N SER A 64 -14.49 -21.01 -5.78
CA SER A 64 -15.88 -21.46 -5.83
C SER A 64 -16.83 -20.31 -5.47
N LYS A 65 -17.86 -20.13 -6.29
CA LYS A 65 -18.96 -19.17 -6.15
C LYS A 65 -19.81 -19.42 -4.89
N VAL A 66 -20.54 -18.37 -4.47
CA VAL A 66 -21.68 -18.30 -3.52
C VAL A 66 -21.20 -18.12 -2.06
N THR A 67 -21.56 -17.10 -1.28
CA THR A 67 -22.88 -16.44 -1.10
C THR A 67 -22.65 -15.06 -0.48
N SER A 68 -23.48 -14.09 -0.84
CA SER A 68 -23.70 -12.89 -0.01
C SER A 68 -24.20 -13.32 1.38
N PRO A 69 -23.82 -12.59 2.44
CA PRO A 69 -24.79 -12.24 3.45
C PRO A 69 -24.87 -10.71 3.51
N ALA A 70 -26.09 -10.21 3.36
CA ALA A 70 -26.46 -8.92 3.91
C ALA A 70 -26.09 -8.92 5.39
N VAL A 71 -25.27 -7.95 5.80
CA VAL A 71 -25.20 -7.51 7.19
C VAL A 71 -25.73 -6.09 7.20
N ASP A 72 -26.81 -5.94 7.95
CA ASP A 72 -27.63 -4.74 8.07
C ASP A 72 -26.82 -3.52 8.53
N ALA A 73 -27.33 -2.35 8.15
CA ALA A 73 -26.87 -1.05 8.57
C ALA A 73 -27.04 -0.87 10.10
N GLU A 74 -26.20 -0.02 10.69
CA GLU A 74 -26.17 0.42 12.10
C GLU A 74 -25.36 -0.46 13.08
N ASP A 75 -24.01 -0.39 13.09
CA ASP A 75 -23.25 -0.45 14.36
C ASP A 75 -21.73 -0.13 14.31
N ILE A 76 -21.29 0.97 13.67
CA ILE A 76 -19.96 1.53 13.99
C ILE A 76 -20.06 3.05 14.13
N ALA A 77 -20.77 3.47 15.18
CA ALA A 77 -20.69 4.81 15.73
C ALA A 77 -20.20 4.68 17.17
N ALA A 78 -18.87 4.64 17.37
CA ALA A 78 -18.25 4.91 18.66
C ALA A 78 -16.75 5.23 18.49
N GLU A 79 -16.39 6.43 18.94
CA GLU A 79 -15.06 6.83 19.43
C GLU A 79 -13.91 6.90 18.42
N ILE A 80 -13.78 8.07 17.76
CA ILE A 80 -12.47 8.70 17.62
C ILE A 80 -12.56 10.05 18.32
N GLU A 81 -11.91 10.11 19.46
CA GLU A 81 -11.61 11.28 20.27
C GLU A 81 -10.98 12.37 19.40
N GLU A 82 -11.54 13.57 19.44
CA GLU A 82 -11.02 14.77 18.78
C GLU A 82 -9.60 15.03 19.30
N ALA A 83 -8.59 14.72 18.49
CA ALA A 83 -7.23 15.20 18.74
C ALA A 83 -7.21 16.69 18.40
N GLU A 84 -7.23 17.54 19.43
CA GLU A 84 -6.93 18.97 19.34
C GLU A 84 -5.66 19.19 18.50
N PRO A 85 -5.66 20.10 17.51
CA PRO A 85 -4.43 20.43 16.81
C PRO A 85 -3.49 21.16 17.76
N ASP A 86 -2.36 20.54 18.10
CA ASP A 86 -1.26 21.20 18.82
C ASP A 86 -0.98 22.57 18.19
N SER A 87 -1.25 23.61 18.96
CA SER A 87 -0.86 24.98 18.66
C SER A 87 0.65 25.00 18.43
N ILE A 88 1.07 25.23 17.19
CA ILE A 88 2.45 25.62 16.91
C ILE A 88 2.65 26.99 17.55
N ASP A 89 3.39 26.99 18.65
CA ASP A 89 3.77 28.17 19.43
C ASP A 89 4.69 29.05 18.58
N ASP A 90 4.11 30.09 17.99
CA ASP A 90 4.82 31.20 17.34
C ASP A 90 5.44 32.10 18.43
N ASN A 91 6.53 31.66 19.06
CA ASN A 91 7.48 32.57 19.71
C ASN A 91 8.83 31.89 20.03
N GLU A 92 9.90 32.30 19.37
CA GLU A 92 11.07 32.96 19.99
C GLU A 92 12.29 32.99 19.02
N ARG A 93 12.57 34.20 18.52
CA ARG A 93 13.77 34.74 17.83
C ARG A 93 13.98 34.49 16.34
#